data_AF-A0A4P7LJ01-F1
#
_entry.id   AF-A0A4P7LJ01-F1
#
_cell.length_a   1.000
_cell.length_b   1.000
_cell.length_c   1.000
_cell.angle_alpha   90.00
_cell.angle_beta   90.00
_cell.angle_gamma   90.00
#
_symmetry.space_group_name_H-M   'P 1'
#
loop_
_entity.id
_entity.type
_entity.pdbx_description
1 polymer ?
#
loop_
_entity_poly.entity_id
_entity_poly.type
_entity_poly.pdbx_seq_one_letter_code
_entity_poly.pdbx_strand_id
1 'polypeptide(L)'
;MRTPLNETTRAKVLDALLAGREINGTLFANEVGTSASNVLKILRQVGDALDFRTARKEASRNRIYCRARDLKQLQLAREAMTYGGGPNQHGNRPTFNFSALLGVWPISPPRDMGLPSLVHRLAPEDDELFSEE
;
A
#
# COMPACT_ATOMS: atom_id res chain seq x y z
N MET A 1 5.39 -13.18 14.81
CA MET A 1 6.10 -12.28 15.75
C MET A 1 5.65 -10.85 15.49
N ARG A 2 5.11 -10.16 16.50
CA ARG A 2 4.74 -8.73 16.40
C ARG A 2 6.01 -7.91 16.64
N THR A 3 6.51 -7.21 15.64
CA THR A 3 7.62 -6.27 15.83
C THR A 3 7.18 -5.18 16.82
N PRO A 4 8.01 -4.82 17.80
CA PRO A 4 7.69 -3.70 18.69
C PRO A 4 7.47 -2.45 17.83
N LEU A 5 6.34 -1.76 18.05
CA LEU A 5 5.86 -0.67 17.20
C LEU A 5 6.89 0.45 16.98
N ASN A 6 7.84 0.59 17.93
CA ASN A 6 8.96 1.53 17.93
C ASN A 6 9.89 1.38 16.70
N GLU A 7 9.88 0.24 16.01
CA GLU A 7 10.67 0.04 14.78
C GLU A 7 9.93 0.40 13.50
N THR A 8 8.60 0.59 13.55
CA THR A 8 7.83 0.87 12.34
C THR A 8 8.13 2.26 11.79
N THR A 9 8.18 2.39 10.46
CA THR A 9 8.35 3.69 9.79
C THR A 9 7.30 4.71 10.25
N ARG A 10 6.09 4.25 10.60
CA ARG A 10 5.00 5.08 11.15
C ARG A 10 5.36 5.69 12.49
N ALA A 11 5.82 4.88 13.46
CA ALA A 11 6.24 5.38 14.76
C ALA A 11 7.37 6.40 14.63
N LYS A 12 8.38 6.11 13.78
CA LYS A 12 9.50 7.03 13.54
C LYS A 12 9.05 8.38 12.97
N VAL A 13 8.11 8.40 12.02
CA VAL A 13 7.55 9.65 11.48
C VAL A 13 6.79 10.43 12.55
N LEU A 14 5.90 9.75 13.29
CA LEU A 14 5.08 10.40 14.34
C LEU A 14 5.92 10.92 15.50
N ASP A 15 6.89 10.13 15.98
CA ASP A 15 7.78 10.52 17.07
C ASP A 15 8.65 11.72 16.67
N ALA A 16 9.12 11.78 15.42
CA ALA A 16 9.86 12.95 14.92
C ALA A 16 8.98 14.21 14.85
N LEU A 17 7.71 14.09 14.46
CA LEU A 17 6.76 15.20 14.46
C LEU A 17 6.40 15.66 15.87
N LEU A 18 6.19 14.72 16.79
CA LEU A 18 5.93 15.01 18.22
C LEU A 18 7.12 15.65 18.92
N ALA A 19 8.35 15.30 18.51
CA ALA A 19 9.57 15.97 18.95
C ALA A 19 9.73 17.40 18.40
N GLY A 20 8.80 17.87 17.54
CA GLY A 20 8.81 19.21 16.96
C GLY A 20 9.75 19.37 15.77
N ARG A 21 10.27 18.28 15.19
CA ARG A 21 11.11 18.34 13.99
C ARG A 21 10.26 18.71 12.77
N GLU A 22 10.85 19.51 11.89
CA GLU A 22 10.29 19.79 10.58
C GLU A 22 10.77 18.71 9.59
N ILE A 23 9.82 18.01 8.96
CA ILE A 23 10.08 16.80 8.16
C ILE A 23 9.83 17.07 6.70
N ASN A 24 10.81 16.77 5.86
CA ASN A 24 10.60 16.63 4.42
C ASN A 24 10.53 15.14 4.07
N GLY A 25 9.50 14.75 3.31
CA GLY A 25 9.22 13.34 3.02
C GLY A 25 10.36 12.57 2.34
N THR A 26 11.13 13.20 1.44
CA THR A 26 12.23 12.52 0.75
C THR A 26 13.50 12.48 1.59
N LEU A 27 13.83 13.56 2.29
CA LEU A 27 15.00 13.59 3.18
C LEU A 27 14.85 12.62 4.35
N PHE A 28 13.68 12.62 4.98
CA PHE A 28 13.41 11.76 6.12
C PHE A 28 13.34 10.28 5.73
N ALA A 29 12.86 9.98 4.52
CA ALA A 29 12.90 8.62 3.98
C ALA A 29 14.34 8.09 3.88
N ASN A 30 15.28 8.92 3.43
CA ASN A 30 16.70 8.57 3.39
C ASN A 30 17.30 8.38 4.79
N GLU A 31 16.95 9.23 5.76
CA GLU A 31 17.40 9.09 7.16
C GLU A 31 16.94 7.77 7.80
N VAL A 32 15.72 7.34 7.50
CA VAL A 32 15.11 6.15 8.12
C VAL A 32 15.35 4.86 7.31
N GLY A 33 15.91 4.98 6.10
CA GLY A 33 16.17 3.84 5.20
C GLY A 33 14.90 3.25 4.60
N THR A 34 13.94 4.10 4.21
CA THR A 34 12.62 3.68 3.69
C THR A 34 12.25 4.42 2.41
N SER A 35 11.20 3.97 1.71
CA SER A 35 10.75 4.65 0.49
C SER A 35 10.04 5.96 0.81
N ALA A 36 10.32 7.01 0.03
CA ALA A 36 9.66 8.30 0.14
C ALA A 36 8.14 8.19 0.02
N SER A 37 7.65 7.29 -0.83
CA SER A 37 6.21 7.02 -0.99
C SER A 37 5.55 6.54 0.30
N ASN A 38 6.24 5.74 1.13
CA ASN A 38 5.69 5.28 2.40
C ASN A 38 5.61 6.42 3.41
N VAL A 39 6.64 7.26 3.51
CA VAL A 39 6.64 8.44 4.38
C VAL A 39 5.55 9.42 3.95
N LEU A 40 5.40 9.68 2.65
CA LEU A 40 4.34 10.56 2.11
C LEU A 40 2.93 10.03 2.36
N LYS A 41 2.71 8.71 2.30
CA LYS A 41 1.42 8.11 2.66
C LYS A 41 1.07 8.37 4.12
N ILE A 42 2.04 8.26 5.02
CA ILE A 42 1.86 8.51 6.45
C ILE A 42 1.57 9.99 6.70
N LEU A 43 2.35 10.88 6.09
CA LEU A 43 2.11 12.33 6.19
C LEU A 43 0.72 12.72 5.66
N ARG A 44 0.25 12.08 4.58
CA ARG A 44 -1.11 12.30 4.07
C ARG A 44 -2.20 11.81 5.03
N GLN A 45 -1.97 10.69 5.71
CA GLN A 45 -2.92 10.16 6.71
C GLN A 45 -3.07 11.09 7.92
N VAL A 46 -2.02 11.82 8.27
CA VAL A 46 -1.98 12.74 9.42
C VAL A 46 -2.14 14.20 8.97
N GLY A 47 -2.53 14.43 7.71
CA GLY A 47 -2.50 15.73 7.06
C GLY A 47 -3.26 16.82 7.80
N ASP A 48 -4.37 16.49 8.46
CA ASP A 48 -5.21 17.45 9.19
C ASP A 48 -4.49 18.03 10.44
N ALA A 49 -3.56 17.27 11.01
CA ALA A 49 -2.77 17.68 12.18
C ALA A 49 -1.44 18.36 11.79
N LEU A 50 -1.17 18.53 10.50
CA LEU A 50 0.10 19.03 9.97
C LEU A 50 -0.07 20.40 9.31
N ASP A 51 0.92 21.26 9.54
CA ASP A 51 1.15 22.45 8.74
C ASP A 51 2.16 22.15 7.64
N PHE A 52 1.84 22.57 6.43
CA PHE A 52 2.70 22.42 5.26
C PHE A 52 3.36 23.76 4.94
N ARG A 53 4.69 23.76 4.90
CA ARG A 53 5.48 24.88 4.40
C ARG A 53 6.25 24.46 3.17
N THR A 54 6.15 25.25 2.11
CA THR A 54 7.00 25.05 0.95
C THR A 54 8.19 25.98 1.08
N ALA A 55 9.38 25.41 1.18
CA ALA A 55 10.61 26.17 1.23
C ALA A 55 11.42 25.90 -0.04
N ARG A 56 11.95 26.97 -0.64
CA ARG A 56 12.87 26.89 -1.76
C ARG A 56 14.26 26.62 -1.20
N LYS A 57 14.72 25.37 -1.31
CA LYS A 57 16.10 24.99 -0.93
C LYS A 57 16.83 24.57 -2.20
N GLU A 58 17.74 25.45 -2.62
CA GLU A 58 18.52 25.43 -3.88
C GLU A 58 17.72 25.64 -5.18
N ALA A 59 18.44 26.07 -6.22
CA ALA A 59 18.00 26.96 -7.29
C ALA A 59 16.76 26.56 -8.13
N SER A 60 16.25 25.33 -8.04
CA SER A 60 15.14 24.87 -8.90
C SER A 60 14.13 23.90 -8.27
N ARG A 61 14.22 23.56 -6.97
CA ARG A 61 13.28 22.59 -6.36
C ARG A 61 12.60 23.15 -5.12
N ASN A 62 11.28 23.34 -5.24
CA ASN A 62 10.40 23.56 -4.12
C ASN A 62 10.29 22.28 -3.30
N ARG A 63 10.63 22.34 -2.01
CA ARG A 63 10.51 21.21 -1.09
C ARG A 63 9.39 21.48 -0.11
N ILE A 64 8.52 20.48 0.06
CA ILE A 64 7.43 20.53 1.04
C ILE A 64 7.97 20.01 2.37
N TYR A 65 7.88 20.86 3.37
CA TYR A 65 8.21 20.57 4.75
C TYR A 65 6.90 20.49 5.55
N CYS A 66 6.82 19.51 6.43
CA CYS A 66 5.66 19.26 7.28
C CYS A 66 6.08 19.48 8.73
N ARG A 67 5.25 20.20 9.49
CA ARG A 67 5.43 20.41 10.93
C ARG A 67 4.13 20.07 11.65
N ALA A 68 4.22 19.60 12.88
CA ALA A 68 3.05 19.42 13.74
C ALA A 68 2.35 20.77 14.00
N ARG A 69 1.06 20.86 13.68
CA ARG A 69 0.18 21.98 14.04
C ARG A 69 -0.53 21.69 15.36
N ASP A 70 -1.15 20.52 15.46
CA ASP A 70 -1.89 20.07 16.63
C ASP A 70 -1.30 18.78 17.20
N LEU A 71 -0.58 18.91 18.31
CA LEU A 71 0.05 17.79 19.00
C LEU A 71 -0.97 16.80 19.56
N LYS A 72 -2.16 17.24 19.96
CA LYS A 72 -3.19 16.37 20.52
C LYS A 72 -3.77 15.46 19.44
N GLN A 73 -4.06 16.02 18.27
CA GLN A 73 -4.52 15.23 17.12
C GLN A 73 -3.45 14.23 16.64
N LEU A 74 -2.17 14.60 16.70
CA LEU A 74 -1.06 13.72 16.38
C LEU A 74 -0.91 12.55 17.38
N GLN A 75 -1.15 12.80 18.67
CA GLN A 75 -1.19 11.76 19.71
C GLN A 75 -2.36 10.81 19.50
N LEU A 76 -3.56 11.33 19.21
CA LEU A 76 -4.73 10.52 18.88
C LEU A 76 -4.50 9.68 17.62
N ALA A 77 -3.84 10.23 16.60
CA ALA A 77 -3.45 9.49 15.41
C ALA A 77 -2.46 8.37 15.73
N ARG A 78 -1.49 8.61 16.63
CA ARG A 78 -0.54 7.59 17.12
C ARG A 78 -1.26 6.46 17.83
N GLU A 79 -2.21 6.78 18.71
CA GLU A 79 -3.02 5.79 19.42
C GLU A 79 -3.89 4.99 18.45
N ALA A 80 -4.62 5.66 17.55
CA ALA A 80 -5.46 5.01 16.53
C ALA A 80 -4.65 4.04 15.64
N MET A 81 -3.41 4.41 15.29
CA MET A 81 -2.52 3.55 14.50
C MET A 81 -1.88 2.42 15.32
N THR A 82 -1.72 2.60 16.64
CA THR A 82 -1.15 1.59 17.56
C THR A 82 -2.13 0.46 17.85
N TYR A 83 -3.43 0.77 17.96
CA TYR A 83 -4.48 -0.21 18.26
C TYR A 83 -5.02 -0.95 17.03
N GLY A 84 -4.39 -0.81 15.86
CA GLY A 84 -4.76 -1.55 14.64
C GLY A 84 -5.87 -0.88 13.81
N GLY A 85 -6.23 0.37 14.09
CA GLY A 85 -7.26 1.14 13.38
C GLY A 85 -6.76 1.92 12.16
N GLY A 86 -5.60 1.56 11.58
CA GLY A 86 -5.17 2.17 10.32
C GLY A 86 -6.05 1.68 9.16
N PRO A 87 -6.38 2.51 8.15
CA PRO A 87 -7.19 2.14 6.99
C PRO A 87 -6.42 1.23 6.00
N ASN A 88 -5.66 0.27 6.53
CA ASN A 88 -5.37 -0.97 5.84
C ASN A 88 -6.56 -1.94 5.97
N GLN A 89 -7.80 -1.43 6.01
CA GLN A 89 -8.86 -2.18 5.39
C GLN A 89 -8.43 -2.30 3.93
N HIS A 90 -7.83 -3.43 3.58
CA HIS A 90 -8.08 -3.98 2.26
C HIS A 90 -9.61 -4.01 2.24
N GLY A 91 -10.22 -2.98 1.65
CA GLY A 91 -11.63 -3.03 1.35
C GLY A 91 -11.78 -4.38 0.69
N ASN A 92 -12.59 -5.25 1.30
CA ASN A 92 -12.94 -6.52 0.72
C ASN A 92 -13.35 -6.19 -0.71
N ARG A 93 -12.42 -6.32 -1.66
CA ARG A 93 -12.76 -6.25 -3.06
C ARG A 93 -13.83 -7.31 -3.14
N PRO A 94 -15.07 -6.98 -3.52
CA PRO A 94 -16.04 -8.02 -3.76
C PRO A 94 -15.38 -8.90 -4.82
N THR A 95 -14.90 -10.07 -4.39
CA THR A 95 -14.62 -11.17 -5.29
C THR A 95 -16.01 -11.55 -5.75
N PHE A 96 -16.47 -10.91 -6.83
CA PHE A 96 -17.63 -11.36 -7.55
C PHE A 96 -17.28 -12.77 -8.01
N ASN A 97 -17.69 -13.76 -7.22
CA ASN A 97 -17.55 -15.15 -7.61
C ASN A 97 -18.31 -15.27 -8.94
N PHE A 98 -17.64 -15.75 -9.99
CA PHE A 98 -18.24 -15.94 -11.32
C PHE A 98 -19.58 -16.70 -11.25
N SER A 99 -19.75 -17.57 -10.25
CA SER A 99 -21.01 -18.25 -9.93
C SER A 99 -22.20 -17.32 -9.65
N ALA A 100 -21.98 -16.12 -9.11
CA ALA A 100 -23.03 -15.13 -8.88
C ALA A 100 -23.52 -14.50 -10.19
N LEU A 101 -22.65 -14.39 -11.21
CA LEU A 101 -23.04 -13.95 -12.57
C LEU A 101 -23.82 -15.04 -13.32
N LEU A 102 -23.51 -16.32 -13.06
CA LEU A 102 -24.25 -17.46 -13.60
C LEU A 102 -25.67 -17.59 -13.05
N GLY A 103 -26.00 -16.95 -11.91
CA GLY A 103 -27.36 -16.93 -11.37
C GLY A 103 -28.30 -15.93 -12.06
N VAL A 104 -27.76 -14.93 -12.76
CA VAL A 104 -28.55 -13.92 -13.51
C VAL A 104 -28.97 -14.47 -14.89
N TRP A 105 -28.19 -15.37 -15.46
CA TRP A 105 -28.60 -16.18 -16.59
C TRP A 105 -29.23 -17.49 -16.09
N PRO A 106 -30.23 -18.08 -16.77
CA PRO A 106 -30.82 -19.35 -16.36
C PRO A 106 -29.88 -20.54 -16.69
N ILE A 107 -28.57 -20.35 -16.52
CA ILE A 107 -27.54 -21.35 -16.74
C ILE A 107 -27.36 -22.05 -15.39
N SER A 108 -28.15 -23.11 -15.20
CA SER A 108 -27.95 -23.99 -14.06
C SER A 108 -26.51 -24.55 -14.11
N PRO A 109 -25.76 -24.55 -13.00
CA PRO A 109 -24.47 -25.23 -12.97
C PRO A 109 -24.70 -26.72 -13.32
N PRO A 110 -23.89 -27.32 -14.20
CA PRO A 110 -24.07 -28.70 -14.59
C PRO A 110 -24.00 -29.59 -13.34
N ARG A 111 -25.12 -30.26 -13.01
CA ARG A 111 -25.17 -31.30 -11.99
C ARG A 111 -24.31 -32.47 -12.49
N ASP A 112 -23.17 -32.68 -11.85
CA ASP A 112 -22.29 -33.85 -11.94
C ASP A 112 -22.42 -34.66 -13.24
N MET A 113 -22.00 -34.07 -14.35
CA MET A 113 -21.54 -34.87 -15.49
C MET A 113 -20.07 -35.10 -15.23
N GLY A 114 -19.73 -36.32 -14.79
CA GLY A 114 -18.35 -36.73 -14.56
C GLY A 114 -17.50 -36.37 -15.77
N LEU A 115 -16.66 -35.34 -15.61
CA LEU A 115 -15.76 -34.89 -16.65
C LEU A 115 -14.83 -36.06 -16.99
N PRO A 116 -14.66 -36.43 -18.27
CA PRO A 116 -13.71 -37.46 -18.65
C PRO A 116 -12.29 -37.00 -18.25
N SER A 117 -11.62 -37.80 -17.44
CA SER A 117 -10.30 -37.51 -16.84
C SER A 117 -9.12 -37.62 -17.82
N LEU A 118 -9.38 -37.89 -19.10
CA LEU A 118 -8.36 -38.07 -20.13
C LEU A 118 -8.34 -36.89 -21.09
N VAL A 119 -7.57 -35.86 -20.72
CA VAL A 119 -7.09 -34.87 -21.67
C VAL A 119 -5.89 -35.49 -22.40
N HIS A 120 -6.08 -35.97 -23.63
CA HIS A 120 -4.94 -36.26 -24.51
C HIS A 120 -4.26 -34.93 -24.80
N ARG A 121 -3.10 -34.70 -24.17
CA ARG A 121 -2.21 -33.58 -24.49
C ARG A 121 -1.72 -33.82 -25.93
N LEU A 122 -2.18 -33.01 -26.89
CA LEU A 122 -1.54 -32.93 -28.19
C LEU A 122 -0.09 -32.50 -27.93
N ALA A 123 0.86 -33.29 -28.43
CA ALA A 123 2.28 -33.01 -28.31
C ALA A 123 2.56 -31.59 -28.83
N PRO A 124 3.45 -30.80 -28.19
CA PRO A 124 3.92 -29.57 -28.80
C PRO A 124 4.60 -29.94 -30.13
N GLU A 125 4.23 -29.26 -31.21
CA GLU A 125 5.05 -29.29 -32.42
C GLU A 125 6.43 -28.73 -32.06
N ASP A 126 7.47 -29.51 -32.31
CA ASP A 126 8.85 -29.10 -32.10
C ASP A 126 9.16 -27.93 -33.05
N ASP A 127 9.37 -26.75 -32.46
CA ASP A 127 9.93 -25.55 -33.12
C ASP A 127 11.41 -25.83 -33.51
N GLU A 128 11.65 -26.44 -34.67
CA GLU A 128 12.97 -26.48 -35.33
C GLU A 128 12.90 -25.98 -36.78
N LEU A 129 12.26 -24.83 -37.00
CA LEU A 129 12.24 -24.15 -38.32
C LEU A 129 13.15 -22.91 -38.40
N PHE A 130 14.02 -22.72 -37.41
CA PHE A 130 15.19 -21.86 -37.49
C PHE A 130 16.47 -22.71 -37.41
N SER A 131 16.78 -23.37 -38.52
CA SER A 131 18.15 -23.78 -38.82
C SER A 131 18.54 -23.08 -40.12
N GLU A 132 19.30 -22.02 -39.96
CA GLU A 132 19.96 -21.28 -41.03
C GLU A 132 20.98 -22.19 -41.73
N GLU A 133 20.86 -22.35 -43.05
CA GLU A 133 21.95 -22.25 -44.07
C GLU A 133 21.40 -22.39 -45.50
#